data_AF-A0A7S1NR77-F1
#
_entry.id   AF-A0A7S1NR77-F1
#
_cell.length_a   1.000
_cell.length_b   1.000
_cell.length_c   1.000
_cell.angle_alpha   90.00
_cell.angle_beta   90.00
_cell.angle_gamma   90.00
#
_symmetry.space_group_name_H-M   'P 1'
#
loop_
_entity.id
_entity.type
_entity.pdbx_description
1 polymer ?
#
loop_
_entity_poly.entity_id
_entity_poly.type
_entity_poly.pdbx_seq_one_letter_code
_entity_poly.pdbx_strand_id
1 'polypeptide(L)'
;CFGSTSRMDVIELPIVWRAAVAAKDFSVGEEILRESPLMLLPKIRKDTPVFDKLDEIARRNQISEPVLYPVVYWSKSSDEVKSKVMEFFVAPVPEGSVQHKRYFSACAEIHAMEEFSHIPAKEIMDFLLILRVNAHMVGDGTKTSALFYMGSKVTHSCEPNCM
;
A
#
# COMPACT_ATOMS: atom_id res chain seq x y z
N CYS A 1 -6.85 15.87 -18.41
CA CYS A 1 -6.10 15.43 -19.60
C CYS A 1 -4.89 14.63 -19.16
N PHE A 2 -4.94 13.30 -19.24
CA PHE A 2 -3.79 12.43 -18.96
C PHE A 2 -2.99 12.27 -20.26
N GLY A 3 -2.05 13.19 -20.48
CA GLY A 3 -1.11 13.09 -21.60
C GLY A 3 -0.18 11.91 -21.37
N SER A 4 -0.43 10.81 -22.08
CA SER A 4 0.47 9.67 -22.19
C SER A 4 1.68 10.07 -23.04
N THR A 5 2.71 10.56 -22.35
CA THR A 5 4.10 10.35 -22.74
C THR A 5 4.73 9.70 -21.53
N SER A 6 4.67 8.37 -21.43
CA SER A 6 5.29 7.68 -20.30
C SER A 6 6.79 7.87 -20.39
N ARG A 7 7.31 8.78 -19.58
CA ARG A 7 8.74 9.05 -19.41
C ARG A 7 9.48 7.83 -18.79
N MET A 8 8.72 6.87 -18.27
CA MET A 8 9.18 5.61 -17.74
C MET A 8 8.35 4.45 -18.28
N ASP A 9 9.02 3.34 -18.58
CA ASP A 9 8.43 2.05 -18.91
C ASP A 9 8.48 1.11 -17.70
N VAL A 10 7.74 0.00 -17.77
CA VAL A 10 7.76 -1.05 -16.75
C VAL A 10 8.27 -2.34 -17.39
N ILE A 11 9.35 -2.90 -16.85
CA ILE A 11 9.88 -4.20 -17.25
C ILE A 11 9.65 -5.23 -16.15
N GLU A 12 9.48 -6.49 -16.52
CA GLU A 12 9.40 -7.60 -15.57
C GLU A 12 10.82 -8.10 -15.26
N LEU A 13 11.18 -8.18 -13.98
CA LEU A 13 12.46 -8.76 -13.56
C LEU A 13 12.22 -10.09 -12.84
N PRO A 14 13.10 -11.09 -13.02
CA PRO A 14 12.92 -12.42 -12.45
C PRO A 14 12.98 -12.49 -10.92
N ILE A 15 13.46 -11.43 -10.24
CA ILE A 15 13.63 -11.37 -8.77
C ILE A 15 12.80 -10.24 -8.15
N VAL A 16 12.61 -9.14 -8.89
CA VAL A 16 11.92 -7.92 -8.42
C VAL A 16 10.74 -7.71 -9.36
N TRP A 17 9.62 -8.33 -9.04
CA TRP A 17 8.43 -8.57 -9.88
C TRP A 17 8.22 -7.61 -11.07
N ARG A 18 8.33 -6.29 -10.86
CA ARG A 18 8.38 -5.27 -11.91
C ARG A 18 9.31 -4.12 -11.51
N ALA A 19 10.02 -3.54 -12.48
CA ALA A 19 10.87 -2.37 -12.30
C ALA A 19 10.50 -1.26 -13.29
N ALA A 20 10.41 -0.03 -12.80
CA ALA A 20 10.30 1.16 -13.62
C ALA A 20 11.68 1.52 -14.20
N VAL A 21 11.74 1.74 -15.51
CA VAL A 21 12.96 2.12 -16.23
C VAL A 21 12.70 3.36 -17.08
N ALA A 22 13.74 4.18 -17.28
CA ALA A 22 13.64 5.35 -18.13
C ALA A 22 13.34 4.94 -19.58
N ALA A 23 12.33 5.56 -20.20
CA ALA A 23 11.96 5.31 -21.60
C ALA A 23 12.87 6.06 -22.61
N LYS A 24 13.71 6.97 -22.10
CA LYS A 24 14.66 7.80 -22.85
C LYS A 24 15.77 8.28 -21.92
N ASP A 25 16.77 8.94 -22.48
CA ASP A 25 17.80 9.62 -21.69
C ASP A 25 17.23 10.88 -20.99
N PHE A 26 17.75 11.13 -19.79
CA PHE A 26 17.42 12.30 -18.97
C PHE A 26 18.68 13.03 -18.55
N SER A 27 18.62 14.36 -18.53
CA SER A 27 19.68 15.17 -17.93
C SER A 27 19.54 15.21 -16.41
N VAL A 28 20.66 15.45 -15.70
CA VAL A 28 20.63 15.64 -14.24
C VAL A 28 19.72 16.82 -13.90
N GLY A 29 18.76 16.59 -13.00
CA GLY A 29 17.76 17.58 -12.58
C GLY A 29 16.51 17.65 -13.47
N GLU A 30 16.43 16.86 -14.55
CA GLU A 30 15.21 16.76 -15.36
C GLU A 30 14.12 16.01 -14.60
N GLU A 31 12.87 16.51 -14.67
CA GLU A 31 11.72 15.83 -14.08
C GLU A 31 11.40 14.54 -14.87
N ILE A 32 11.58 13.39 -14.24
CA ILE A 32 11.30 12.07 -14.86
C ILE A 32 9.84 11.63 -14.67
N LEU A 33 9.23 11.97 -13.54
CA LEU A 33 7.89 11.53 -13.17
C LEU A 33 7.23 12.57 -12.27
N ARG A 34 5.99 12.92 -12.59
CA ARG A 34 5.09 13.65 -11.70
C ARG A 34 3.80 12.85 -11.57
N GLU A 35 3.58 12.25 -10.42
CA GLU A 35 2.46 11.37 -10.16
C GLU A 35 1.60 11.90 -9.00
N SER A 36 0.28 11.79 -9.14
CA SER A 36 -0.64 12.01 -8.02
C SER A 36 -0.80 10.72 -7.22
N PRO A 37 -0.95 10.77 -5.89
CA PRO A 37 -1.18 9.58 -5.08
C PRO A 37 -2.32 8.74 -5.64
N LEU A 38 -2.08 7.44 -5.86
CA LEU A 38 -3.12 6.48 -6.19
C LEU A 38 -4.09 6.35 -5.01
N MET A 39 -3.55 6.37 -3.79
CA MET A 39 -4.34 6.33 -2.56
C MET A 39 -3.62 7.08 -1.44
N LEU A 40 -4.38 7.86 -0.68
CA LEU A 40 -3.92 8.48 0.57
C LEU A 40 -4.37 7.63 1.76
N LEU A 41 -3.46 7.43 2.71
CA LEU A 41 -3.60 6.52 3.84
C LEU A 41 -3.35 7.29 5.14
N PRO A 42 -4.37 7.96 5.69
CA PRO A 42 -4.25 8.62 6.98
C PRO A 42 -3.95 7.59 8.08
N LYS A 43 -2.92 7.87 8.87
CA LYS A 43 -2.54 7.09 10.08
C LYS A 43 -3.14 7.69 11.36
N ILE A 44 -3.97 8.73 11.22
CA ILE A 44 -4.61 9.41 12.33
C ILE A 44 -5.89 8.65 12.69
N ARG A 45 -6.01 8.26 13.96
CA ARG A 45 -7.25 7.71 14.53
C ARG A 45 -8.35 8.76 14.42
N LYS A 46 -9.50 8.37 13.87
CA LYS A 46 -10.71 9.21 13.89
C LYS A 46 -11.61 8.78 15.04
N ASP A 47 -12.29 9.73 15.66
CA ASP A 47 -13.27 9.46 16.72
C ASP A 47 -14.58 8.92 16.13
N THR A 48 -14.55 7.65 15.72
CA THR A 48 -15.72 6.94 15.19
C THR A 48 -15.75 5.49 15.68
N PRO A 49 -16.93 4.86 15.83
CA PRO A 49 -17.04 3.51 16.38
C PRO A 49 -16.25 2.44 15.62
N VAL A 50 -16.05 2.62 14.31
CA VAL A 50 -15.27 1.70 13.48
C VAL A 50 -13.81 1.67 13.94
N PHE A 51 -13.22 2.82 14.27
CA PHE A 51 -11.83 2.89 14.73
C PHE A 51 -11.68 2.27 16.12
N ASP A 52 -12.67 2.41 17.02
CA ASP A 52 -12.64 1.74 18.32
C ASP A 52 -12.61 0.22 18.19
N LYS A 53 -13.40 -0.33 17.26
CA LYS A 53 -13.38 -1.77 16.94
C LYS A 53 -12.02 -2.20 16.37
N LEU A 54 -11.45 -1.41 15.46
CA LEU A 54 -10.12 -1.69 14.89
C LEU A 54 -9.01 -1.64 15.96
N ASP A 55 -9.07 -0.69 16.89
CA ASP A 55 -8.14 -0.58 18.03
C ASP A 55 -8.23 -1.83 18.92
N GLU A 56 -9.44 -2.33 19.16
CA GLU A 56 -9.64 -3.55 19.93
C GLU A 56 -9.07 -4.78 19.21
N ILE A 57 -9.35 -4.94 17.91
CA ILE A 57 -8.80 -6.04 17.09
C ILE A 57 -7.27 -5.98 17.07
N ALA A 58 -6.69 -4.79 16.84
CA ALA A 58 -5.26 -4.57 16.86
C ALA A 58 -4.63 -5.02 18.19
N ARG A 59 -5.23 -4.61 19.31
CA ARG A 59 -4.78 -4.96 20.66
C ARG A 59 -4.85 -6.46 20.92
N ARG A 60 -5.98 -7.12 20.59
CA ARG A 60 -6.15 -8.58 20.74
C ARG A 60 -5.12 -9.36 19.92
N ASN A 61 -4.79 -8.88 18.73
CA ASN A 61 -3.86 -9.52 17.80
C ASN A 61 -2.41 -9.04 17.93
N GLN A 62 -2.10 -8.15 18.87
CA GLN A 62 -0.75 -7.59 19.07
C GLN A 62 -0.18 -6.97 17.78
N ILE A 63 -1.01 -6.19 17.08
CA ILE A 63 -0.68 -5.37 15.92
C ILE A 63 -0.77 -3.90 16.35
N SER A 64 0.10 -3.05 15.81
CA SER A 64 -0.01 -1.61 16.06
C SER A 64 -1.29 -1.06 15.44
N GLU A 65 -2.09 -0.32 16.21
CA GLU A 65 -3.42 0.16 15.83
C GLU A 65 -3.44 0.93 14.50
N PRO A 66 -2.50 1.88 14.25
CA PRO A 66 -2.47 2.63 12.98
C PRO A 66 -2.27 1.78 11.73
N VAL A 67 -1.82 0.53 11.87
CA VAL A 67 -1.67 -0.40 10.74
C VAL A 67 -3.02 -0.81 10.17
N LEU A 68 -4.08 -0.86 10.98
CA LEU A 68 -5.39 -1.34 10.55
C LEU A 68 -6.30 -0.23 10.00
N TYR A 69 -6.07 1.03 10.36
CA TYR A 69 -6.88 2.17 9.91
C TYR A 69 -7.02 2.30 8.38
N PRO A 70 -5.99 2.00 7.57
CA PRO A 70 -6.11 2.02 6.11
C PRO A 70 -7.26 1.18 5.54
N VAL A 71 -7.71 0.13 6.23
CA VAL A 71 -8.81 -0.73 5.75
C VAL A 71 -10.13 0.06 5.60
N VAL A 72 -10.35 1.10 6.41
CA VAL A 72 -11.50 2.00 6.30
C VAL A 72 -11.52 2.75 4.96
N TYR A 73 -10.34 3.08 4.45
CA TYR A 73 -10.19 3.79 3.18
C TYR A 73 -10.23 2.82 2.01
N TRP A 74 -9.68 1.61 2.21
CA TRP A 74 -9.76 0.52 1.23
C TRP A 74 -11.21 0.14 0.93
N SER A 75 -12.05 0.01 1.96
CA SER A 75 -13.45 -0.38 1.78
C SER A 75 -14.27 0.61 0.94
N LYS A 76 -13.83 1.86 0.87
CA LYS A 76 -14.49 2.95 0.13
C LYS A 76 -13.81 3.25 -1.21
N SER A 77 -12.73 2.55 -1.54
CA SER A 77 -11.98 2.77 -2.78
C SER A 77 -12.73 2.16 -3.97
N SER A 78 -12.63 2.78 -5.14
CA SER A 78 -13.20 2.25 -6.37
C SER A 78 -12.48 0.99 -6.83
N ASP A 79 -13.17 0.14 -7.60
CA ASP A 79 -12.59 -1.09 -8.15
C ASP A 79 -11.35 -0.82 -9.02
N GLU A 80 -11.31 0.32 -9.73
CA GLU A 80 -10.13 0.73 -10.50
C GLU A 80 -8.91 0.95 -9.59
N VAL A 81 -9.07 1.65 -8.46
CA VAL A 81 -7.98 1.87 -7.50
C VAL A 81 -7.57 0.54 -6.89
N LYS A 82 -8.54 -0.28 -6.49
CA LYS A 82 -8.27 -1.59 -5.88
C LYS A 82 -7.47 -2.48 -6.82
N SER A 83 -7.90 -2.59 -8.08
CA SER A 83 -7.21 -3.36 -9.12
C SER A 83 -5.75 -2.92 -9.24
N LYS A 84 -5.49 -1.61 -9.35
CA LYS A 84 -4.12 -1.08 -9.49
C LYS A 84 -3.25 -1.33 -8.25
N VAL A 85 -3.82 -1.22 -7.05
CA VAL A 85 -3.10 -1.50 -5.80
C VAL A 85 -2.74 -2.98 -5.72
N MET A 86 -3.65 -3.88 -6.11
CA MET A 86 -3.42 -5.33 -6.06
C MET A 86 -2.35 -5.82 -7.06
N GLU A 87 -1.94 -4.99 -8.02
CA GLU A 87 -0.78 -5.25 -8.88
C GLU A 87 0.57 -4.98 -8.19
N PHE A 88 0.58 -4.44 -6.97
CA PHE A 88 1.80 -4.09 -6.27
C PHE A 88 2.45 -5.29 -5.63
N PHE A 89 3.79 -5.23 -5.52
CA PHE A 89 4.57 -6.28 -4.89
C PHE A 89 4.10 -6.54 -3.46
N VAL A 90 3.85 -7.81 -3.16
CA VAL A 90 3.61 -8.32 -1.81
C VAL A 90 4.84 -9.08 -1.38
N ALA A 91 5.51 -8.62 -0.32
CA ALA A 91 6.57 -9.42 0.26
C ALA A 91 5.99 -10.74 0.79
N PRO A 92 6.59 -11.90 0.44
CA PRO A 92 6.13 -13.17 0.96
C PRO A 92 6.28 -13.16 2.48
N VAL A 93 5.17 -13.35 3.19
CA VAL A 93 5.20 -13.59 4.63
C VAL A 93 5.26 -15.11 4.81
N PRO A 94 6.30 -15.66 5.45
CA PRO A 94 6.39 -17.10 5.67
C PRO A 94 5.14 -17.60 6.38
N GLU A 95 4.44 -18.54 5.74
CA GLU A 95 3.26 -19.18 6.32
C GLU A 95 3.61 -19.79 7.69
N GLY A 96 2.68 -19.65 8.64
CA GLY A 96 2.88 -20.14 10.00
C GLY A 96 3.79 -19.28 10.89
N SER A 97 4.44 -18.24 10.35
CA SER A 97 5.14 -17.25 11.16
C SER A 97 4.20 -16.56 12.15
N VAL A 98 4.74 -16.08 13.28
CA VAL A 98 3.95 -15.37 14.30
C VAL A 98 3.25 -14.15 13.69
N GLN A 99 3.95 -13.43 12.81
CA GLN A 99 3.37 -12.29 12.12
C GLN A 99 2.23 -12.70 11.20
N HIS A 100 2.40 -13.75 10.38
CA HIS A 100 1.34 -14.29 9.54
C HIS A 100 0.08 -14.63 10.35
N LYS A 101 0.24 -15.33 11.47
CA LYS A 101 -0.89 -15.72 12.35
C LYS A 101 -1.62 -14.51 12.93
N ARG A 102 -0.89 -13.49 13.40
CA ARG A 102 -1.50 -12.25 13.94
C ARG A 102 -2.31 -11.50 12.88
N TYR A 103 -1.75 -11.32 11.69
CA TYR A 103 -2.45 -10.65 10.59
C TYR A 103 -3.66 -11.45 10.10
N PHE A 104 -3.51 -12.77 9.97
CA PHE A 104 -4.60 -13.65 9.55
C PHE A 104 -5.80 -13.57 10.50
N SER A 105 -5.56 -13.69 11.82
CA SER A 105 -6.61 -13.55 12.83
C SER A 105 -7.26 -12.16 12.81
N ALA A 106 -6.46 -11.10 12.75
CA ALA A 106 -6.98 -9.74 12.67
C ALA A 106 -7.84 -9.52 11.41
N CYS A 107 -7.41 -10.02 10.25
CA CYS A 107 -8.18 -9.88 9.00
C CYS A 107 -9.50 -10.65 9.04
N ALA A 108 -9.53 -11.83 9.69
CA ALA A 108 -10.76 -12.58 9.90
C ALA A 108 -11.75 -11.82 10.81
N GLU A 109 -11.25 -11.23 11.90
CA GLU A 109 -12.07 -10.39 12.79
C GLU A 109 -12.60 -9.13 12.10
N ILE A 110 -11.75 -8.46 11.30
CA ILE A 110 -12.18 -7.30 10.50
C ILE A 110 -13.26 -7.71 9.50
N HIS A 111 -13.06 -8.82 8.77
CA HIS A 111 -14.06 -9.32 7.83
C HIS A 111 -15.40 -9.66 8.50
N ALA A 112 -15.38 -10.09 9.77
CA ALA A 112 -16.60 -10.36 10.53
C ALA A 112 -17.36 -9.08 10.95
N MET A 113 -16.78 -7.90 10.79
CA MET A 113 -17.46 -6.63 11.01
C MET A 113 -18.41 -6.32 9.86
N GLU A 114 -19.63 -5.89 10.16
CA GLU A 114 -20.65 -5.53 9.16
C GLU A 114 -20.10 -4.56 8.11
N GLU A 115 -19.34 -3.56 8.57
CA GLU A 115 -18.73 -2.51 7.74
C GLU A 115 -17.75 -3.03 6.69
N PHE A 116 -17.19 -4.24 6.88
CA PHE A 116 -16.16 -4.84 6.02
C PHE A 116 -16.53 -6.25 5.50
N SER A 117 -17.71 -6.75 5.84
CA SER A 117 -18.19 -8.08 5.46
C SER A 117 -18.23 -8.36 3.96
N HIS A 118 -18.31 -7.30 3.15
CA HIS A 118 -18.27 -7.38 1.69
C HIS A 118 -16.86 -7.55 1.10
N ILE A 119 -15.81 -7.44 1.92
CA ILE A 119 -14.41 -7.55 1.48
C ILE A 119 -13.86 -8.88 2.00
N PRO A 120 -13.35 -9.77 1.13
CA PRO A 120 -12.75 -11.03 1.57
C PRO A 120 -11.59 -10.80 2.55
N ALA A 121 -11.49 -11.61 3.60
CA ALA A 121 -10.40 -11.51 4.57
C ALA A 121 -9.00 -11.62 3.91
N LYS A 122 -8.87 -12.43 2.86
CA LYS A 122 -7.65 -12.54 2.07
C LYS A 122 -7.28 -11.20 1.38
N GLU A 123 -8.27 -10.50 0.82
CA GLU A 123 -8.03 -9.20 0.17
C GLU A 123 -7.58 -8.16 1.19
N ILE A 124 -8.17 -8.14 2.39
CA ILE A 124 -7.73 -7.27 3.49
C ILE A 124 -6.27 -7.56 3.85
N MET A 125 -5.92 -8.85 3.98
CA MET A 125 -4.56 -9.26 4.30
C MET A 125 -3.57 -8.85 3.21
N ASP A 126 -3.87 -9.17 1.94
CA ASP A 126 -3.04 -8.79 0.79
C ASP A 126 -2.82 -7.27 0.77
N PHE A 127 -3.88 -6.48 0.93
CA PHE A 127 -3.80 -5.02 1.00
C PHE A 127 -2.87 -4.54 2.12
N LEU A 128 -3.03 -5.03 3.35
CA LEU A 128 -2.17 -4.65 4.48
C LEU A 128 -0.69 -5.00 4.23
N LEU A 129 -0.42 -6.13 3.57
CA LEU A 129 0.94 -6.52 3.20
C LEU A 129 1.52 -5.63 2.08
N ILE A 130 0.71 -5.25 1.09
CA ILE A 130 1.08 -4.26 0.06
C ILE A 130 1.51 -2.96 0.71
N LEU A 131 0.74 -2.45 1.68
CA LEU A 131 1.04 -1.19 2.36
C LEU A 131 2.41 -1.22 3.06
N ARG A 132 2.76 -2.35 3.68
CA ARG A 132 4.00 -2.46 4.45
C ARG A 132 5.25 -2.22 3.60
N VAL A 133 5.21 -2.56 2.32
CA VAL A 133 6.38 -2.49 1.44
C VAL A 133 6.29 -1.37 0.40
N ASN A 134 5.09 -0.91 0.04
CA ASN A 134 4.91 0.08 -1.02
C ASN A 134 4.47 1.46 -0.54
N ALA A 135 4.07 1.62 0.73
CA ALA A 135 3.56 2.91 1.21
C ALA A 135 4.69 3.89 1.52
N HIS A 136 4.61 5.09 0.94
CA HIS A 136 5.56 6.18 1.16
C HIS A 136 5.00 7.17 2.17
N MET A 137 5.86 7.75 3.01
CA MET A 137 5.48 8.85 3.91
C MET A 137 5.33 10.14 3.10
N VAL A 138 4.27 10.91 3.32
CA VAL A 138 4.02 12.18 2.61
C VAL A 138 3.87 13.32 3.61
N GLY A 139 4.45 14.49 3.30
CA GLY A 139 4.42 15.67 4.16
C GLY A 139 5.35 15.54 5.36
N ASP A 140 4.86 15.81 6.57
CA ASP A 140 5.63 15.69 7.83
C ASP A 140 5.97 14.23 8.22
N GLY A 141 5.47 13.25 7.45
CA GLY A 141 5.76 11.83 7.59
C GLY A 141 5.10 11.13 8.79
N THR A 142 4.51 11.88 9.72
CA THR A 142 3.94 11.33 10.96
C THR A 142 2.48 10.91 10.80
N LYS A 143 1.76 11.50 9.84
CA LYS A 143 0.29 11.45 9.80
C LYS A 143 -0.31 10.75 8.60
N THR A 144 0.41 10.71 7.48
CA THR A 144 -0.16 10.24 6.22
C THR A 144 0.89 9.47 5.43
N SER A 145 0.47 8.32 4.91
CA SER A 145 1.19 7.63 3.85
C SER A 145 0.42 7.68 2.54
N ALA A 146 1.09 7.37 1.45
CA ALA A 146 0.49 7.29 0.13
C ALA A 146 1.04 6.11 -0.67
N LEU A 147 0.23 5.60 -1.58
CA LEU A 147 0.65 4.70 -2.64
C LEU A 147 0.77 5.48 -3.95
N PHE A 148 1.81 5.20 -4.72
CA PHE A 148 2.07 5.78 -6.03
C PHE A 148 2.23 4.63 -7.02
N TYR A 149 1.46 4.60 -8.10
CA TYR A 149 1.44 3.47 -9.01
C TYR A 149 2.79 3.24 -9.70
N MET A 150 3.40 4.30 -10.22
CA MET A 150 4.73 4.22 -10.84
C MET A 150 5.84 4.31 -9.78
N GLY A 151 5.67 5.16 -8.76
CA GLY A 151 6.63 5.28 -7.67
C GLY A 151 6.95 3.95 -6.99
N SER A 152 5.94 3.11 -6.74
CA SER A 152 6.13 1.78 -6.11
C SER A 152 6.79 0.74 -7.03
N LYS A 153 7.03 1.07 -8.31
CA LYS A 153 7.78 0.21 -9.26
C LYS A 153 9.24 0.63 -9.39
N VAL A 154 9.66 1.74 -8.77
CA VAL A 154 11.08 2.13 -8.74
C VAL A 154 11.81 1.23 -7.74
N THR A 155 12.82 0.51 -8.23
CA THR A 155 13.59 -0.41 -7.39
C THR A 155 14.58 0.35 -6.51
N HIS A 156 14.80 -0.15 -5.30
CA HIS A 156 15.83 0.37 -4.42
C HIS A 156 17.23 0.20 -5.03
N SER A 157 18.07 1.23 -4.87
CA SER A 157 19.52 1.19 -5.08
C SER A 157 20.19 1.93 -3.93
N CYS A 158 21.32 1.42 -3.45
CA CYS A 158 22.18 2.14 -2.50
C CYS A 158 22.81 3.38 -3.13
N GLU A 159 22.87 3.42 -4.47
CA GLU A 159 23.33 4.54 -5.29
C GLU A 159 22.18 4.92 -6.25
N PRO A 160 21.17 5.67 -5.77
CA PRO A 160 20.02 6.01 -6.59
C PRO A 160 20.42 6.99 -7.69
N ASN A 161 19.83 6.81 -8.87
CA ASN A 161 19.99 7.70 -10.03
C ASN A 161 18.84 8.70 -10.20
N CYS A 162 17.86 8.71 -9.28
CA CYS A 162 16.74 9.63 -9.21
C CYS A 162 16.45 10.05 -7.77
N MET A 163 15.94 11.27 -7.56
CA MET A 163 15.52 11.82 -6.26
C MET A 163 14.18 12.54 -6.37
#